data_AF-A0A9P5J0Q2-F1
#
_entry.id   AF-A0A9P5J0Q2-F1
#
_cell.length_a   1.000
_cell.length_b   1.000
_cell.length_c   1.000
_cell.angle_alpha   90.00
_cell.angle_beta   90.00
_cell.angle_gamma   90.00
#
_symmetry.space_group_name_H-M   'P 1'
#
loop_
_entity.id
_entity.type
_entity.pdbx_description
1 polymer ?
#
loop_
_entity_poly.entity_id
_entity_poly.type
_entity_poly.pdbx_seq_one_letter_code
_entity_poly.pdbx_strand_id
1 'polypeptide(L)'
;PDVQLGKGTPLYAVPRDAPLYIVEFKAGRNDIFYVADPEAFFGASPLRVGELVIVEADRGRDLGRVTHGNISTADVEAWQRSQAEAAAVAALQGHPVNGGGGGGGASGGEDGAVVGGKIGMKELMPKRIYARASAEDTRLLQAKQADEMKALQLCQSKVRQKKLPMEVVDAEYQWDRRKLTFYFVADRRIDFRELVRELFRLYKTRIWMASLQGPMASE
;
A
#
# COMPACT_ATOMS: atom_id res chain seq x y z
N PRO A 1 -11.35 19.74 11.83
CA PRO A 1 -11.56 19.05 10.53
C PRO A 1 -10.57 17.89 10.40
N ASP A 2 -11.05 16.65 10.56
CA ASP A 2 -10.24 15.46 10.32
C ASP A 2 -9.77 15.46 8.86
N VAL A 3 -8.49 15.78 8.66
CA VAL A 3 -7.81 15.55 7.38
C VAL A 3 -8.03 14.07 7.05
N GLN A 4 -8.65 13.76 5.92
CA GLN A 4 -8.91 12.39 5.46
C GLN A 4 -7.57 11.72 5.08
N LEU A 5 -6.76 11.40 6.10
CA LEU A 5 -5.43 10.80 5.96
C LEU A 5 -5.50 9.48 5.19
N GLY A 6 -4.61 9.34 4.21
CA GLY A 6 -4.41 8.12 3.43
C GLY A 6 -5.29 7.99 2.19
N LYS A 7 -6.16 8.97 1.91
CA LYS A 7 -6.88 9.04 0.63
C LYS A 7 -6.03 9.63 -0.50
N GLY A 8 -4.96 10.35 -0.15
CA GLY A 8 -4.18 11.11 -1.12
C GLY A 8 -4.85 12.43 -1.51
N THR A 9 -4.20 13.16 -2.41
CA THR A 9 -4.66 14.44 -2.95
C THR A 9 -4.94 14.25 -4.44
N PRO A 10 -6.12 14.66 -4.96
CA PRO A 10 -6.36 14.63 -6.40
C PRO A 10 -5.25 15.35 -7.16
N LEU A 11 -4.82 14.82 -8.31
CA LEU A 11 -3.67 15.34 -9.02
C LEU A 11 -3.77 16.85 -9.35
N TYR A 12 -4.96 17.35 -9.65
CA TYR A 12 -5.20 18.76 -9.93
C TYR A 12 -4.97 19.68 -8.70
N ALA A 13 -5.02 19.13 -7.49
CA ALA A 13 -4.81 19.83 -6.24
C ALA A 13 -3.37 19.66 -5.69
N VAL A 14 -2.54 18.83 -6.33
CA VAL A 14 -1.11 18.78 -6.07
C VAL A 14 -0.45 20.02 -6.72
N PRO A 15 0.47 20.73 -6.04
CA PRO A 15 1.19 21.84 -6.65
C PRO A 15 1.86 21.40 -7.96
N ARG A 16 1.73 22.21 -9.02
CA ARG A 16 2.15 21.80 -10.38
C ARG A 16 3.64 21.54 -10.51
N ASP A 17 4.43 22.19 -9.68
CA ASP A 17 5.88 22.12 -9.58
C ASP A 17 6.35 21.11 -8.53
N ALA A 18 5.42 20.50 -7.77
CA ALA A 18 5.78 19.47 -6.80
C ALA A 18 6.30 18.22 -7.52
N PRO A 19 7.54 17.77 -7.23
CA PRO A 19 8.07 16.56 -7.81
C PRO A 19 7.33 15.34 -7.26
N LEU A 20 7.04 14.38 -8.15
CA LEU A 20 6.47 13.09 -7.79
C LEU A 20 7.55 12.01 -7.65
N TYR A 21 7.26 11.06 -6.78
CA TYR A 21 8.13 9.95 -6.43
C TYR A 21 7.32 8.66 -6.37
N ILE A 22 7.92 7.55 -6.83
CA ILE A 22 7.42 6.21 -6.55
C ILE A 22 8.15 5.69 -5.34
N VAL A 23 7.39 5.27 -4.34
CA VAL A 23 7.91 4.71 -3.10
C VAL A 23 7.44 3.27 -2.96
N GLU A 24 8.40 2.38 -2.74
CA GLU A 24 8.21 0.96 -2.53
C GLU A 24 8.15 0.61 -1.04
N PHE A 25 7.27 -0.33 -0.71
CA PHE A 25 7.08 -0.92 0.60
C PHE A 25 7.26 -2.44 0.53
N LYS A 26 6.95 -3.13 1.62
CA LYS A 26 7.02 -4.60 1.67
C LYS A 26 6.15 -5.25 0.57
N ALA A 27 6.51 -6.46 0.17
CA ALA A 27 5.80 -7.26 -0.83
C ALA A 27 5.63 -6.58 -2.20
N GLY A 28 6.54 -5.66 -2.58
CA GLY A 28 6.51 -4.97 -3.88
C GLY A 28 5.37 -3.97 -4.02
N ARG A 29 4.71 -3.60 -2.91
CA ARG A 29 3.69 -2.55 -2.89
C ARG A 29 4.36 -1.22 -3.24
N ASN A 30 3.89 -0.59 -4.31
CA ASN A 30 4.34 0.73 -4.74
C ASN A 30 3.16 1.70 -4.71
N ASP A 31 3.43 2.95 -4.35
CA ASP A 31 2.46 4.04 -4.39
C ASP A 31 3.16 5.35 -4.78
N ILE A 32 2.39 6.34 -5.23
CA ILE A 32 2.90 7.61 -5.75
C ILE A 32 2.78 8.68 -4.67
N PHE A 33 3.86 9.42 -4.48
CA PHE A 33 3.95 10.47 -3.48
C PHE A 33 4.48 11.78 -4.05
N TYR A 34 4.17 12.88 -3.36
CA TYR A 34 4.68 14.20 -3.68
C TYR A 34 5.27 14.88 -2.45
N VAL A 35 6.14 15.86 -2.69
CA VAL A 35 6.64 16.77 -1.66
C VAL A 35 5.93 18.10 -1.82
N ALA A 36 5.17 18.50 -0.80
CA ALA A 36 4.33 19.71 -0.85
C ALA A 36 5.13 21.01 -0.87
N ASP A 37 6.31 21.02 -0.22
CA ASP A 37 7.23 22.14 -0.18
C ASP A 37 8.66 21.60 -0.41
N PRO A 38 9.09 21.52 -1.68
CA PRO A 38 10.40 21.01 -2.05
C PRO A 38 11.55 21.75 -1.38
N GLU A 39 11.50 23.08 -1.30
CA GLU A 39 12.60 23.87 -0.74
C GLU A 39 12.74 23.60 0.76
N ALA A 40 11.62 23.60 1.50
CA ALA A 40 11.65 23.28 2.92
C ALA A 40 12.06 21.83 3.21
N PHE A 41 11.75 20.90 2.30
CA PHE A 41 12.02 19.47 2.49
C PHE A 41 13.45 19.07 2.07
N PHE A 42 13.86 19.48 0.88
CA PHE A 42 15.12 19.09 0.26
C PHE A 42 16.29 19.95 0.74
N GLY A 43 16.02 21.16 1.24
CA GLY A 43 17.04 22.19 1.34
C GLY A 43 17.69 22.34 -0.05
N ALA A 44 19.01 22.12 -0.12
CA ALA A 44 19.76 22.22 -1.36
C ALA A 44 19.75 20.95 -2.26
N SER A 45 19.14 19.82 -1.86
CA SER A 45 19.26 18.57 -2.64
C SER A 45 18.00 17.70 -2.66
N PRO A 46 17.48 17.33 -3.86
CA PRO A 46 16.28 16.51 -4.00
C PRO A 46 16.44 15.09 -3.44
N LEU A 47 15.31 14.40 -3.21
CA LEU A 47 15.32 12.98 -2.82
C LEU A 47 15.92 12.13 -3.94
N ARG A 48 16.76 11.17 -3.57
CA ARG A 48 17.37 10.22 -4.51
C ARG A 48 16.75 8.83 -4.41
N VAL A 49 16.86 8.07 -5.50
CA VAL A 49 16.55 6.64 -5.51
C VAL A 49 17.39 5.92 -4.45
N GLY A 50 16.74 5.04 -3.69
CA GLY A 50 17.32 4.32 -2.57
C GLY A 50 17.13 4.99 -1.21
N GLU A 51 16.76 6.28 -1.16
CA GLU A 51 16.51 6.96 0.12
C GLU A 51 15.23 6.45 0.79
N LEU A 52 15.28 6.30 2.12
CA LEU A 52 14.12 5.94 2.93
C LEU A 52 13.36 7.21 3.34
N VAL A 53 12.04 7.14 3.25
CA VAL A 53 11.15 8.28 3.50
C VAL A 53 9.98 7.90 4.37
N ILE A 54 9.58 8.84 5.23
CA ILE A 54 8.34 8.78 6.00
C ILE A 54 7.24 9.42 5.20
N VAL A 55 6.15 8.69 4.97
CA VAL A 55 5.07 9.10 4.09
C VAL A 55 3.71 9.04 4.77
N GLU A 56 2.73 9.70 4.18
CA GLU A 56 1.32 9.57 4.51
C GLU A 56 0.83 8.15 4.25
N ALA A 57 0.12 7.60 5.23
CA ALA A 57 -0.54 6.31 5.14
C ALA A 57 -1.99 6.40 5.61
N ASP A 58 -2.77 5.35 5.35
CA ASP A 58 -4.11 5.18 5.91
C ASP A 58 -4.07 5.31 7.44
N ARG A 59 -4.59 6.45 7.93
CA ARG A 59 -4.67 6.85 9.35
C ARG A 59 -3.34 6.89 10.11
N GLY A 60 -2.25 7.17 9.41
CA GLY A 60 -0.94 7.16 10.02
C GLY A 60 0.20 7.54 9.10
N ARG A 61 1.38 7.04 9.44
CA ARG A 61 2.61 7.17 8.67
C ARG A 61 3.18 5.81 8.33
N ASP A 62 3.81 5.73 7.17
CA ASP A 62 4.56 4.55 6.76
C ASP A 62 5.98 4.94 6.35
N LEU A 63 6.86 3.94 6.26
CA LEU A 63 8.26 4.11 5.86
C LEU A 63 8.47 3.27 4.61
N GLY A 64 8.89 3.92 3.54
CA GLY A 64 9.17 3.28 2.26
C GLY A 64 10.47 3.76 1.63
N ARG A 65 10.87 3.09 0.55
CA ARG A 65 12.09 3.39 -0.21
C ARG A 65 11.75 4.04 -1.53
N VAL A 66 12.38 5.17 -1.85
CA VAL A 66 12.24 5.82 -3.15
C VAL A 66 12.84 4.91 -4.24
N THR A 67 12.05 4.53 -5.24
CA THR A 67 12.52 3.73 -6.39
C THR A 67 12.65 4.57 -7.65
N HIS A 68 11.81 5.58 -7.80
CA HIS A 68 11.85 6.54 -8.90
C HIS A 68 11.56 7.93 -8.34
N GLY A 69 12.23 8.95 -8.88
CA GLY A 69 12.06 10.33 -8.43
C GLY A 69 11.98 11.30 -9.59
N ASN A 70 11.47 12.49 -9.29
CA ASN A 70 11.29 13.59 -10.25
C ASN A 70 10.47 13.20 -11.48
N ILE A 71 9.39 12.44 -11.24
CA ILE A 71 8.46 12.04 -12.29
C ILE A 71 7.49 13.20 -12.48
N SER A 72 7.34 13.71 -13.70
CA SER A 72 6.30 14.71 -13.98
C SER A 72 4.92 14.05 -13.98
N THR A 73 3.85 14.84 -13.85
CA THR A 73 2.48 14.33 -13.99
C THR A 73 2.27 13.63 -15.34
N ALA A 74 2.90 14.13 -16.42
CA ALA A 74 2.86 13.53 -17.74
C ALA A 74 3.60 12.18 -17.80
N ASP A 75 4.72 12.05 -17.08
CA ASP A 75 5.48 10.80 -17.00
C ASP A 75 4.72 9.74 -16.19
N VAL A 76 3.97 10.15 -15.14
CA VAL A 76 3.09 9.24 -14.40
C VAL A 76 1.97 8.72 -15.31
N GLU A 77 1.32 9.60 -16.08
CA GLU A 77 0.29 9.20 -17.05
C GLU A 77 0.84 8.22 -18.12
N ALA A 78 2.05 8.46 -18.62
CA ALA A 78 2.72 7.59 -19.57
C ALA A 78 3.06 6.21 -18.96
N TRP A 79 3.58 6.19 -17.72
CA TRP A 79 3.86 4.94 -17.00
C TRP A 79 2.60 4.12 -16.77
N GLN A 80 1.49 4.76 -16.38
CA GLN A 80 0.21 4.07 -16.22
C GLN A 80 -0.32 3.51 -17.53
N ARG A 81 -0.18 4.24 -18.64
CA ARG A 81 -0.54 3.72 -19.96
C ARG A 81 0.23 2.44 -20.27
N SER A 82 1.55 2.42 -19.99
CA SER A 82 2.38 1.23 -20.20
C SER A 82 2.00 0.05 -19.29
N GLN A 83 1.64 0.30 -18.03
CA GLN A 83 1.16 -0.72 -17.08
C GLN A 83 -0.20 -1.30 -17.51
N ALA A 84 -1.12 -0.43 -17.93
CA ALA A 84 -2.45 -0.83 -18.40
C ALA A 84 -2.37 -1.63 -19.72
N GLU A 85 -1.50 -1.20 -20.65
CA GLU A 85 -1.21 -1.93 -21.88
C GLU A 85 -0.58 -3.30 -21.58
N ALA A 86 0.40 -3.36 -20.68
CA ALA A 86 1.02 -4.62 -20.27
C ALA A 86 0.00 -5.57 -19.63
N ALA A 87 -0.87 -5.07 -18.76
CA ALA A 87 -1.95 -5.85 -18.15
C ALA A 87 -2.97 -6.34 -19.20
N ALA A 88 -3.34 -5.50 -20.17
CA ALA A 88 -4.26 -5.86 -21.26
C ALA A 88 -3.67 -6.91 -22.20
N VAL A 89 -2.38 -6.79 -22.54
CA VAL A 89 -1.65 -7.79 -23.35
C VAL A 89 -1.57 -9.12 -22.61
N ALA A 90 -1.25 -9.11 -21.32
CA ALA A 90 -1.18 -10.33 -20.52
C ALA A 90 -2.55 -11.03 -20.39
N ALA A 91 -3.64 -10.25 -20.26
CA ALA A 91 -5.00 -10.77 -20.24
C ALA A 91 -5.40 -11.47 -21.55
N LEU A 92 -4.96 -10.97 -22.70
CA LEU A 92 -5.21 -11.60 -24.01
C LEU A 92 -4.40 -12.90 -24.23
N GLN A 93 -3.25 -13.04 -23.57
CA GLN A 93 -2.35 -14.19 -23.72
C GLN A 93 -2.59 -15.32 -22.70
N GLY A 94 -3.64 -15.21 -21.88
CA GLY A 94 -4.02 -16.26 -20.92
C GLY A 94 -2.96 -16.57 -19.85
N HIS A 95 -1.98 -15.69 -19.67
CA HIS A 95 -0.94 -15.85 -18.64
C HIS A 95 -1.46 -15.30 -17.31
N PRO A 96 -1.28 -16.01 -16.18
CA PRO A 96 -1.64 -15.48 -14.88
C PRO A 96 -0.79 -14.24 -14.63
N VAL A 97 -1.46 -13.08 -14.56
CA VAL A 97 -0.82 -11.83 -14.19
C VAL A 97 -0.37 -11.94 -12.74
N ASN A 98 0.94 -12.07 -12.51
CA ASN A 98 1.49 -11.89 -11.19
C ASN A 98 1.41 -10.38 -10.90
N GLY A 99 0.34 -9.96 -10.22
CA GLY A 99 0.00 -8.57 -9.95
C GLY A 99 0.93 -7.92 -8.93
N GLY A 100 2.20 -7.75 -9.31
CA GLY A 100 3.13 -6.86 -8.63
C GLY A 100 2.95 -5.43 -9.13
N GLY A 101 2.45 -4.53 -8.27
CA GLY A 101 2.61 -3.09 -8.46
C GLY A 101 1.38 -2.31 -8.94
N GLY A 102 0.25 -2.46 -8.25
CA GLY A 102 -0.90 -1.57 -8.37
C GLY A 102 -1.53 -1.34 -7.00
N GLY A 103 -0.84 -0.59 -6.13
CA GLY A 103 -1.27 -0.26 -4.77
C GLY A 103 -2.48 0.67 -4.75
N GLY A 104 -3.64 0.16 -5.16
CA GLY A 104 -4.92 0.74 -4.84
C GLY A 104 -5.06 0.81 -3.33
N GLY A 105 -5.25 2.02 -2.83
CA GLY A 105 -5.63 2.25 -1.44
C GLY A 105 -6.74 1.30 -1.01
N ALA A 106 -6.55 0.72 0.17
CA ALA A 106 -7.60 0.04 0.90
C ALA A 106 -8.79 1.01 1.08
N SER A 107 -9.80 0.85 0.25
CA SER A 107 -11.15 1.38 0.48
C SER A 107 -12.13 0.25 0.24
N GLY A 108 -12.48 -0.44 1.33
CA GLY A 108 -13.69 -1.26 1.38
C GLY A 108 -14.84 -0.41 1.91
N GLY A 109 -15.88 -0.29 1.09
CA GLY A 109 -17.15 0.39 1.37
C GLY A 109 -17.99 0.38 0.09
N GLU A 110 -18.96 -0.51 0.05
CA GLU A 110 -19.80 -0.92 -1.09
C GLU A 110 -20.88 0.14 -1.41
N ASP A 111 -21.08 0.47 -2.68
CA ASP A 111 -22.38 0.62 -3.38
C ASP A 111 -22.14 1.19 -4.80
N GLY A 112 -22.70 0.51 -5.81
CA GLY A 112 -22.36 0.69 -7.22
C GLY A 112 -23.16 1.75 -7.97
N ALA A 113 -22.63 2.13 -9.13
CA ALA A 113 -23.43 2.46 -10.31
C ALA A 113 -22.57 2.30 -11.57
N VAL A 114 -22.94 1.34 -12.42
CA VAL A 114 -22.49 1.22 -13.80
C VAL A 114 -23.21 2.29 -14.61
N VAL A 115 -22.48 3.22 -15.23
CA VAL A 115 -22.95 3.96 -16.41
C VAL A 115 -21.79 4.18 -17.38
N GLY A 116 -21.90 3.56 -18.56
CA GLY A 116 -21.50 4.10 -19.87
C GLY A 116 -20.07 4.61 -20.08
N GLY A 117 -19.27 3.80 -20.80
CA GLY A 117 -18.40 4.29 -21.86
C GLY A 117 -17.29 5.29 -21.51
N LYS A 118 -16.25 4.82 -20.81
CA LYS A 118 -14.84 5.28 -20.90
C LYS A 118 -14.04 4.25 -20.10
N ILE A 119 -12.95 3.72 -20.67
CA ILE A 119 -12.00 2.91 -19.88
C ILE A 119 -11.49 3.86 -18.79
N GLY A 120 -11.97 3.68 -17.57
CA GLY A 120 -11.79 4.63 -16.48
C GLY A 120 -10.31 4.71 -16.11
N MET A 121 -9.62 5.77 -16.55
CA MET A 121 -8.37 6.16 -15.94
C MET A 121 -8.65 6.41 -14.46
N LYS A 122 -8.13 5.54 -13.59
CA LYS A 122 -8.24 5.72 -12.14
C LYS A 122 -7.59 7.04 -11.78
N GLU A 123 -8.36 7.96 -11.22
CA GLU A 123 -7.86 9.29 -10.84
C GLU A 123 -6.65 9.14 -9.91
N LEU A 124 -5.55 9.78 -10.30
CA LEU A 124 -4.31 9.78 -9.53
C LEU A 124 -4.52 10.56 -8.23
N MET A 125 -4.27 9.90 -7.11
CA MET A 125 -4.38 10.47 -5.76
C MET A 125 -3.02 10.40 -5.04
N PRO A 126 -1.98 11.14 -5.47
CA PRO A 126 -0.69 11.11 -4.78
C PRO A 126 -0.79 11.46 -3.29
N LYS A 127 0.00 10.76 -2.48
CA LYS A 127 0.10 10.98 -1.03
C LYS A 127 1.31 11.84 -0.68
N ARG A 128 1.35 12.39 0.53
CA ARG A 128 2.46 13.25 0.94
C ARG A 128 3.68 12.48 1.44
N ILE A 129 4.87 12.92 1.07
CA ILE A 129 6.10 12.61 1.81
C ILE A 129 6.24 13.63 2.95
N TYR A 130 6.47 13.16 4.16
CA TYR A 130 6.61 14.00 5.36
C TYR A 130 8.05 14.30 5.72
N ALA A 131 8.96 13.33 5.62
CA ALA A 131 10.37 13.52 5.93
C ALA A 131 11.25 12.45 5.28
N ARG A 132 12.56 12.71 5.21
CA ARG A 132 13.57 11.64 5.10
C ARG A 132 13.56 10.81 6.38
N ALA A 133 13.75 9.50 6.25
CA ALA A 133 13.95 8.65 7.41
C ALA A 133 15.26 9.03 8.11
N SER A 134 15.22 9.11 9.44
CA SER A 134 16.39 9.33 10.28
C SER A 134 17.18 8.03 10.47
N ALA A 135 18.37 8.15 11.07
CA ALA A 135 19.15 6.99 11.48
C ALA A 135 18.39 6.12 12.51
N GLU A 136 17.64 6.75 13.41
CA GLU A 136 16.82 6.03 14.39
C GLU A 136 15.66 5.29 13.72
N ASP A 137 15.03 5.89 12.71
CA ASP A 137 14.01 5.19 11.92
C ASP A 137 14.58 3.94 11.24
N THR A 138 15.79 4.03 10.70
CA THR A 138 16.44 2.88 10.07
C THR A 138 16.74 1.77 11.08
N ARG A 139 17.17 2.11 12.30
CA ARG A 139 17.42 1.16 13.39
C ARG A 139 16.14 0.47 13.86
N LEU A 140 15.07 1.23 14.03
CA LEU A 140 13.77 0.73 14.48
C LEU A 140 13.10 -0.20 13.45
N LEU A 141 13.52 -0.15 12.17
CA LEU A 141 13.05 -1.05 11.12
C LEU A 141 13.36 -2.53 11.41
N GLN A 142 14.53 -2.83 11.99
CA GLN A 142 14.89 -4.20 12.37
C GLN A 142 14.00 -4.74 13.49
N ALA A 143 13.74 -3.92 14.51
CA ALA A 143 12.81 -4.28 15.58
C ALA A 143 11.39 -4.50 15.04
N LYS A 144 10.95 -3.65 14.11
CA LYS A 144 9.67 -3.82 13.40
C LYS A 144 9.57 -5.15 12.66
N GLN A 145 10.59 -5.52 11.89
CA GLN A 145 10.62 -6.82 11.20
C GLN A 145 10.56 -8.00 12.17
N ALA A 146 11.25 -7.93 13.31
CA ALA A 146 11.20 -8.97 14.33
C ALA A 146 9.79 -9.11 14.94
N ASP A 147 9.10 -8.00 15.19
CA ASP A 147 7.72 -8.02 15.70
C ASP A 147 6.72 -8.55 14.67
N GLU A 148 6.91 -8.22 13.40
CA GLU A 148 6.11 -8.76 12.28
C GLU A 148 6.23 -10.27 12.20
N MET A 149 7.45 -10.81 12.29
CA MET A 149 7.70 -12.25 12.26
C MET A 149 7.02 -12.96 13.44
N LYS A 150 7.09 -12.40 14.65
CA LYS A 150 6.36 -12.93 15.82
C LYS A 150 4.85 -12.87 15.59
N ALA A 151 4.35 -11.78 15.01
CA ALA A 151 2.93 -11.63 14.74
C ALA A 151 2.42 -12.63 13.71
N LEU A 152 3.19 -12.87 12.65
CA LEU A 152 2.90 -13.88 11.64
C LEU A 152 2.77 -15.27 12.26
N GLN A 153 3.77 -15.70 13.04
CA GLN A 153 3.76 -17.01 13.69
C GLN A 153 2.57 -17.20 14.63
N LEU A 154 2.23 -16.16 15.40
CA LEU A 154 1.07 -16.20 16.30
C LEU A 154 -0.23 -16.30 15.51
N CYS A 155 -0.39 -15.49 14.46
CA CYS A 155 -1.57 -15.49 13.60
C CYS A 155 -1.77 -16.86 12.92
N GLN A 156 -0.71 -17.43 12.34
CA GLN A 156 -0.73 -18.78 11.75
C GLN A 156 -1.16 -19.85 12.77
N SER A 157 -0.67 -19.75 14.01
CA SER A 157 -1.07 -20.66 15.09
C SER A 157 -2.54 -20.51 15.46
N LYS A 158 -3.06 -19.29 15.51
CA LYS A 158 -4.48 -19.01 15.79
C LYS A 158 -5.40 -19.45 14.64
N VAL A 159 -4.99 -19.26 13.41
CA VAL A 159 -5.69 -19.76 12.20
C VAL A 159 -5.83 -21.27 12.25
N ARG A 160 -4.75 -22.00 12.57
CA ARG A 160 -4.78 -23.47 12.75
C ARG A 160 -5.69 -23.91 13.90
N GLN A 161 -5.60 -23.24 15.05
CA GLN A 161 -6.46 -23.55 16.22
C GLN A 161 -7.95 -23.36 15.91
N LYS A 162 -8.30 -22.31 15.16
CA LYS A 162 -9.67 -22.00 14.75
C LYS A 162 -10.13 -22.73 13.50
N LYS A 163 -9.26 -23.53 12.86
CA LYS A 163 -9.52 -24.29 11.63
C LYS A 163 -10.06 -23.39 10.50
N LEU A 164 -9.56 -22.16 10.39
CA LEU A 164 -9.94 -21.26 9.30
C LEU A 164 -9.29 -21.75 8.00
N PRO A 165 -10.04 -21.95 6.90
CA PRO A 165 -9.49 -22.47 5.65
C PRO A 165 -8.74 -21.40 4.86
N MET A 166 -7.60 -20.98 5.40
CA MET A 166 -6.72 -19.95 4.84
C MET A 166 -5.26 -20.18 5.26
N GLU A 167 -4.34 -19.62 4.48
CA GLU A 167 -2.91 -19.56 4.81
C GLU A 167 -2.48 -18.11 4.98
N VAL A 168 -1.92 -17.76 6.14
CA VAL A 168 -1.35 -16.43 6.37
C VAL A 168 0.13 -16.48 6.02
N VAL A 169 0.52 -15.69 5.02
CA VAL A 169 1.85 -15.76 4.41
C VAL A 169 2.79 -14.66 4.88
N ASP A 170 2.26 -13.50 5.28
CA ASP A 170 3.07 -12.38 5.74
C ASP A 170 2.31 -11.47 6.73
N ALA A 171 3.05 -10.71 7.52
CA ALA A 171 2.55 -9.68 8.41
C ALA A 171 3.36 -8.38 8.24
N GLU A 172 2.69 -7.23 8.25
CA GLU A 172 3.33 -5.92 8.07
C GLU A 172 2.73 -4.90 9.03
N TYR A 173 3.56 -4.31 9.87
CA TYR A 173 3.17 -3.10 10.60
C TYR A 173 3.29 -1.89 9.69
N GLN A 174 2.43 -0.89 9.86
CA GLN A 174 2.79 0.48 9.46
C GLN A 174 3.98 0.96 10.29
N TRP A 175 4.74 1.92 9.75
CA TRP A 175 5.86 2.52 10.47
C TRP A 175 5.51 2.98 11.89
N ASP A 176 4.39 3.70 12.03
CA ASP A 176 3.91 4.22 13.32
C ASP A 176 3.20 3.19 14.22
N ARG A 177 3.17 1.91 13.82
CA ARG A 177 2.52 0.79 14.51
C ARG A 177 1.01 0.94 14.72
N ARG A 178 0.33 1.86 14.03
CA ARG A 178 -1.13 2.08 14.16
C ARG A 178 -1.96 1.03 13.43
N LYS A 179 -1.39 0.37 12.43
CA LYS A 179 -2.02 -0.75 11.71
C LYS A 179 -1.05 -1.93 11.59
N LEU A 180 -1.60 -3.13 11.72
CA LEU A 180 -0.95 -4.40 11.44
C LEU A 180 -1.77 -5.13 10.38
N THR A 181 -1.15 -5.38 9.24
CA THR A 181 -1.76 -6.09 8.12
C THR A 181 -1.27 -7.53 8.09
N PHE A 182 -2.18 -8.48 7.97
CA PHE A 182 -1.87 -9.87 7.68
C PHE A 182 -2.27 -10.18 6.24
N TYR A 183 -1.31 -10.68 5.47
CA TYR A 183 -1.53 -11.11 4.09
C TYR A 183 -1.84 -12.61 4.07
N PHE A 184 -2.89 -12.99 3.35
CA PHE A 184 -3.34 -14.37 3.32
C PHE A 184 -3.84 -14.81 1.95
N VAL A 185 -3.86 -16.13 1.78
CA VAL A 185 -4.41 -16.84 0.62
C VAL A 185 -5.57 -17.70 1.12
N ALA A 186 -6.69 -17.71 0.42
CA ALA A 186 -7.85 -18.55 0.76
C ALA A 186 -8.75 -18.75 -0.45
N ASP A 187 -9.12 -20.00 -0.75
CA ASP A 187 -9.90 -20.33 -1.96
C ASP A 187 -11.36 -19.87 -1.90
N ARG A 188 -11.87 -19.54 -0.71
CA ARG A 188 -13.25 -19.13 -0.48
C ARG A 188 -13.30 -18.03 0.57
N ARG A 189 -14.45 -17.36 0.65
CA ARG A 189 -14.70 -16.33 1.68
C ARG A 189 -14.56 -16.93 3.08
N ILE A 190 -13.79 -16.24 3.92
CA ILE A 190 -13.52 -16.64 5.30
C ILE A 190 -14.16 -15.63 6.26
N ASP A 191 -14.87 -16.12 7.28
CA ASP A 191 -15.27 -15.28 8.41
C ASP A 191 -14.17 -15.29 9.47
N PHE A 192 -13.30 -14.28 9.43
CA PHE A 192 -12.19 -14.10 10.36
C PHE A 192 -12.49 -13.09 11.49
N ARG A 193 -13.76 -12.70 11.71
CA ARG A 193 -14.10 -11.65 12.68
C ARG A 193 -13.65 -11.97 14.10
N GLU A 194 -13.73 -13.23 14.52
CA GLU A 194 -13.21 -13.63 15.83
C GLU A 194 -11.69 -13.55 15.92
N LEU A 195 -10.97 -14.01 14.89
CA LEU A 195 -9.52 -13.93 14.81
C LEU A 195 -9.07 -12.46 14.92
N VAL A 196 -9.71 -11.55 14.17
CA VAL A 196 -9.44 -10.11 14.23
C VAL A 196 -9.64 -9.54 15.63
N ARG A 197 -10.73 -9.91 16.33
CA ARG A 197 -10.99 -9.47 17.70
C ARG A 197 -9.92 -9.96 18.67
N GLU A 198 -9.47 -11.20 18.52
CA GLU A 198 -8.42 -11.78 19.35
C GLU A 198 -7.08 -11.10 19.13
N LEU A 199 -6.66 -10.94 17.87
CA LEU A 199 -5.42 -10.25 17.50
C LEU A 199 -5.45 -8.78 17.96
N PHE A 200 -6.58 -8.09 17.82
CA PHE A 200 -6.74 -6.72 18.33
C PHE A 200 -6.55 -6.64 19.85
N ARG A 201 -7.09 -7.60 20.61
CA ARG A 201 -6.90 -7.63 22.07
C ARG A 201 -5.44 -7.82 22.47
N LEU A 202 -4.68 -8.59 21.69
CA LEU A 202 -3.27 -8.87 21.93
C LEU A 202 -2.37 -7.68 21.58
N TYR A 203 -2.52 -7.15 20.36
CA TYR A 203 -1.63 -6.12 19.85
C TYR A 203 -2.05 -4.69 20.19
N LYS A 204 -3.34 -4.47 20.50
CA LYS A 204 -3.93 -3.13 20.67
C LYS A 204 -3.72 -2.21 19.45
N THR A 205 -3.53 -2.82 18.28
CA THR A 205 -3.29 -2.19 16.99
C THR A 205 -4.43 -2.54 16.05
N ARG A 206 -4.81 -1.63 15.12
CA ARG A 206 -5.81 -1.93 14.09
C ARG A 206 -5.34 -3.12 13.26
N ILE A 207 -6.15 -4.17 13.20
CA ILE A 207 -5.84 -5.37 12.42
C ILE A 207 -6.50 -5.24 11.05
N TRP A 208 -5.72 -5.47 9.99
CA TRP A 208 -6.18 -5.55 8.62
C TRP A 208 -5.88 -6.94 8.06
N MET A 209 -6.82 -7.53 7.35
CA MET A 209 -6.64 -8.82 6.67
C MET A 209 -6.69 -8.55 5.16
N ALA A 210 -5.60 -8.83 4.45
CA ALA A 210 -5.48 -8.60 3.02
C ALA A 210 -5.38 -9.93 2.27
N SER A 211 -6.33 -10.19 1.36
CA SER A 211 -6.27 -11.34 0.46
C SER A 211 -5.23 -11.07 -0.64
N LEU A 212 -4.41 -12.07 -0.94
CA LEU A 212 -3.48 -12.06 -2.07
C LEU A 212 -4.07 -12.69 -3.35
N GLN A 213 -5.22 -13.36 -3.26
CA GLN A 213 -5.92 -13.85 -4.45
C GLN A 213 -6.72 -12.71 -5.09
N GLY A 214 -6.47 -12.46 -6.38
CA GLY A 214 -7.34 -11.66 -7.25
C GLY A 214 -8.69 -12.35 -7.48
N PRO A 215 -9.69 -11.65 -8.06
CA PRO A 215 -11.03 -12.21 -8.22
C PRO A 215 -10.98 -13.44 -9.11
N MET A 216 -11.14 -14.63 -8.51
CA MET A 216 -11.50 -15.84 -9.24
C MET A 216 -12.89 -15.61 -9.80
N ALA A 217 -13.00 -15.55 -11.13
CA ALA A 217 -14.29 -15.63 -11.80
C ALA A 217 -14.99 -16.89 -11.31
N SER A 218 -16.18 -16.74 -10.72
CA SER A 218 -17.07 -17.85 -10.44
C SER A 218 -17.43 -18.52 -11.76
N GLU A 219 -17.21 -19.83 -11.84
CA GLU A 219 -17.67 -20.70 -12.93
C GLU A 219 -19.16 -20.52 -13.24
#